data_AF-A0A378T6V8-F1
#
_entry.id   AF-A0A378T6V8-F1
#
_cell.length_a   1.000
_cell.length_b   1.000
_cell.length_c   1.000
_cell.angle_alpha   90.00
_cell.angle_beta   90.00
_cell.angle_gamma   90.00
#
_symmetry.space_group_name_H-M   'P 1'
#
loop_
_entity.id
_entity.type
_entity.pdbx_description
1 polymer ?
#
loop_
_entity_poly.entity_id
_entity_poly.type
_entity_poly.pdbx_seq_one_letter_code
_entity_poly.pdbx_strand_id
1 'polypeptide(L)'
;MDWLKNLVKSLPLDTISEYIAELVIWWSHLVKDVPDNDLPFLAYVGASILVLLLLIFVVRIIPRPIGGMLWALAVAVLLTPGDTLTGSGQIAPAIAGVAHSVLMGNTAGAISAFLPILVVFVVLLFVGAIWQILRGVIEVNIAKAKEKARIQEQKRLLEEAEKNAQKS
;
A
#
# COMPACT_ATOMS: atom_id res chain seq x y z
N MET A 1 26.54 19.12 -16.19
CA MET A 1 25.40 19.18 -15.22
C MET A 1 24.70 20.54 -15.32
N ASP A 2 24.57 21.10 -16.52
CA ASP A 2 24.08 22.48 -16.71
C ASP A 2 22.57 22.53 -16.89
N TRP A 3 21.97 21.42 -17.36
CA TRP A 3 20.52 21.28 -17.46
C TRP A 3 19.82 21.38 -16.09
N LEU A 4 20.42 20.83 -15.04
CA LEU A 4 19.87 20.83 -13.68
C LEU A 4 20.04 22.20 -13.01
N LYS A 5 21.17 22.89 -13.26
CA LYS A 5 21.38 24.27 -12.81
C LYS A 5 20.43 25.25 -13.50
N ASN A 6 20.18 25.06 -14.80
CA ASN A 6 19.23 25.88 -15.54
C ASN A 6 17.79 25.60 -15.11
N LEU A 7 17.44 24.33 -14.84
CA LEU A 7 16.14 23.94 -14.29
C LEU A 7 15.89 24.62 -12.93
N VAL A 8 16.86 24.55 -12.01
CA VAL A 8 16.76 25.17 -10.68
C VAL A 8 16.67 26.70 -10.77
N LYS A 9 17.41 27.34 -11.70
CA LYS A 9 17.31 28.79 -11.94
C LYS A 9 16.00 29.22 -12.58
N SER A 10 15.36 28.35 -13.38
CA SER A 10 14.09 28.64 -14.02
C SER A 10 12.87 28.27 -13.16
N LEU A 11 13.08 27.72 -11.97
CA LEU A 11 11.97 27.47 -11.05
C LEU A 11 11.43 28.81 -10.55
N PRO A 12 10.11 29.06 -10.67
CA PRO A 12 9.48 30.23 -10.09
C PRO A 12 9.39 30.04 -8.58
N LEU A 13 10.47 30.34 -7.85
CA LEU A 13 10.57 30.16 -6.41
C LEU A 13 9.44 30.90 -5.68
N ASP A 14 9.06 32.08 -6.15
CA ASP A 14 7.98 32.88 -5.56
C ASP A 14 6.64 32.16 -5.65
N THR A 15 6.29 31.61 -6.82
CA THR A 15 5.06 30.85 -7.02
C THR A 15 5.05 29.55 -6.21
N ILE A 16 6.19 28.85 -6.14
CA ILE A 16 6.31 27.65 -5.30
C ILE A 16 6.12 28.00 -3.82
N SER A 17 6.72 29.11 -3.36
CA SER A 17 6.54 29.59 -1.99
C SER A 17 5.08 29.94 -1.68
N GLU A 18 4.37 30.52 -2.64
CA GLU A 18 2.95 30.84 -2.50
C GLU A 18 2.11 29.57 -2.35
N TYR A 19 2.32 28.55 -3.19
CA TYR A 19 1.66 27.25 -3.06
C TYR A 19 1.98 26.55 -1.73
N ILE A 20 3.23 26.62 -1.26
CA ILE A 20 3.61 26.06 0.04
C ILE A 20 2.88 26.79 1.17
N ALA A 21 2.82 28.13 1.11
CA ALA A 21 2.13 28.92 2.13
C ALA A 21 0.62 28.59 2.16
N GLU A 22 -0.02 28.49 1.00
CA GLU A 22 -1.43 28.09 0.88
C GLU A 22 -1.65 26.69 1.44
N LEU A 23 -0.77 25.74 1.14
CA LEU A 23 -0.84 24.37 1.66
C LEU A 23 -0.69 24.33 3.18
N VAL A 24 0.21 25.13 3.76
CA VAL A 24 0.41 25.22 5.21
C VAL A 24 -0.83 25.81 5.89
N ILE A 25 -1.44 26.85 5.32
CA ILE A 25 -2.67 27.45 5.85
C ILE A 25 -3.82 26.45 5.78
N TRP A 26 -3.97 25.79 4.64
CA TRP A 26 -4.99 24.76 4.44
C TRP A 26 -4.84 23.61 5.46
N TRP A 27 -3.62 23.15 5.67
CA TRP A 27 -3.30 22.15 6.67
C TRP A 27 -3.62 22.64 8.09
N SER A 28 -3.23 23.87 8.45
CA SER A 28 -3.53 24.46 9.76
C SER A 28 -5.04 24.49 10.06
N HIS A 29 -5.87 24.84 9.06
CA HIS A 29 -7.32 24.80 9.21
C HIS A 29 -7.87 23.38 9.34
N LEU A 30 -7.30 22.41 8.64
CA LEU A 30 -7.75 21.02 8.68
C LEU A 30 -7.54 20.40 10.08
N VAL A 31 -6.46 20.80 10.76
CA VAL A 31 -6.07 20.17 12.04
C VAL A 31 -6.32 21.07 13.26
N LYS A 32 -6.98 22.22 13.09
CA LYS A 32 -7.21 23.23 14.13
C LYS A 32 -7.93 22.72 15.39
N ASP A 33 -8.78 21.70 15.25
CA ASP A 33 -9.63 21.17 16.33
C ASP A 33 -9.02 19.88 16.95
N VAL A 34 -7.83 19.48 16.51
CA VAL A 34 -7.16 18.27 17.01
C VAL A 34 -6.28 18.64 18.21
N PRO A 35 -6.37 17.89 19.33
CA PRO A 35 -5.49 18.11 20.47
C PRO A 35 -4.00 17.97 20.11
N ASP A 36 -3.14 18.83 20.68
CA ASP A 36 -1.69 18.83 20.41
C ASP A 36 -1.02 17.48 20.67
N ASN A 37 -1.53 16.71 21.64
CA ASN A 37 -1.01 15.38 21.97
C ASN A 37 -1.35 14.32 20.90
N ASP A 38 -2.48 14.47 20.21
CA ASP A 38 -2.96 13.53 19.21
C ASP A 38 -2.51 13.92 17.79
N LEU A 39 -2.12 15.19 17.61
CA LEU A 39 -1.70 15.78 16.35
C LEU A 39 -0.59 14.98 15.64
N PRO A 40 0.52 14.57 16.29
CA PRO A 40 1.59 13.83 15.61
C PRO A 40 1.14 12.44 15.14
N PHE A 41 0.33 11.76 15.95
CA PHE A 41 -0.19 10.44 15.63
C PHE A 41 -1.17 10.50 14.45
N LEU A 42 -2.09 11.46 14.46
CA LEU A 42 -3.05 11.64 13.37
C LEU A 42 -2.37 12.08 12.07
N ALA A 43 -1.39 12.98 12.15
CA ALA A 43 -0.59 13.37 10.99
C ALA A 43 0.17 12.17 10.41
N TYR A 44 0.77 11.34 11.28
CA TYR A 44 1.45 10.12 10.89
C TYR A 44 0.51 9.15 10.15
N VAL A 45 -0.59 8.74 10.78
CA VAL A 45 -1.52 7.76 10.20
C VAL A 45 -2.20 8.31 8.95
N GLY A 46 -2.63 9.57 8.97
CA GLY A 46 -3.27 10.23 7.84
C GLY A 46 -2.35 10.32 6.62
N ALA A 47 -1.11 10.76 6.81
CA ALA A 47 -0.12 10.81 5.73
C ALA A 47 0.18 9.41 5.18
N SER A 48 0.37 8.41 6.06
CA SER A 48 0.61 7.02 5.65
C SER A 48 -0.54 6.45 4.82
N ILE A 49 -1.80 6.68 5.23
CA ILE A 49 -2.98 6.26 4.45
C ILE A 49 -3.00 6.95 3.09
N LEU A 50 -2.78 8.27 3.05
CA LEU A 50 -2.77 9.04 1.81
C LEU A 50 -1.70 8.51 0.83
N VAL A 51 -0.48 8.25 1.31
CA VAL A 51 0.59 7.67 0.49
C VAL A 51 0.21 6.28 -0.01
N LEU A 52 -0.37 5.43 0.83
CA LEU A 52 -0.79 4.07 0.44
C LEU A 52 -1.93 4.09 -0.58
N LEU A 53 -2.86 5.04 -0.48
CA LEU A 53 -3.93 5.25 -1.46
C LEU A 53 -3.38 5.72 -2.80
N LEU A 54 -2.46 6.68 -2.80
CA LEU A 54 -1.75 7.12 -4.00
C LEU A 54 -0.97 5.96 -4.63
N LEU A 55 -0.35 5.11 -3.81
CA LEU A 55 0.41 3.96 -4.26
C LEU A 55 -0.47 2.92 -4.97
N ILE A 56 -1.76 2.80 -4.65
CA ILE A 56 -2.69 1.91 -5.37
C ILE A 56 -2.77 2.29 -6.86
N PHE A 57 -2.77 3.58 -7.20
CA PHE A 57 -2.78 4.04 -8.60
C PHE A 57 -1.52 3.61 -9.35
N VAL A 58 -0.37 3.63 -8.68
CA VAL A 58 0.91 3.17 -9.25
C VAL A 58 0.91 1.65 -9.42
N VAL A 59 0.52 0.93 -8.37
CA VAL A 59 0.48 -0.55 -8.33
C VAL A 59 -0.49 -1.11 -9.37
N ARG A 60 -1.53 -0.35 -9.75
CA ARG A 60 -2.48 -0.71 -10.83
C ARG A 60 -1.80 -0.98 -12.18
N ILE A 61 -0.66 -0.34 -12.43
CA ILE A 61 0.07 -0.39 -13.71
C ILE A 61 1.16 -1.48 -13.69
N ILE A 62 1.54 -1.96 -12.49
CA ILE A 62 2.64 -2.89 -12.28
C ILE A 62 2.14 -4.35 -12.34
N PRO A 63 2.96 -5.31 -12.81
CA PRO A 63 2.62 -6.73 -12.75
C PRO A 63 2.22 -7.17 -11.33
N ARG A 64 1.15 -7.97 -11.25
CA ARG A 64 0.48 -8.36 -10.00
C ARG A 64 1.39 -8.88 -8.87
N PRO A 65 2.47 -9.67 -9.10
CA PRO A 65 3.34 -10.08 -7.99
C PRO A 65 4.17 -8.92 -7.44
N ILE A 66 4.74 -8.09 -8.32
CA ILE A 66 5.61 -6.97 -7.95
C ILE A 66 4.78 -5.87 -7.28
N GLY A 67 3.58 -5.61 -7.80
CA GLY A 67 2.66 -4.64 -7.23
C GLY A 67 2.28 -4.96 -5.78
N GLY A 68 1.99 -6.23 -5.49
CA GLY A 68 1.71 -6.68 -4.12
C GLY A 68 2.91 -6.54 -3.18
N MET A 69 4.11 -6.89 -3.65
CA MET A 69 5.34 -6.73 -2.87
C MET A 69 5.67 -5.26 -2.57
N LEU A 70 5.53 -4.38 -3.57
CA LEU A 70 5.76 -2.94 -3.40
C LEU A 70 4.77 -2.33 -2.40
N TRP A 71 3.51 -2.75 -2.47
CA TRP A 71 2.49 -2.31 -1.54
C TRP A 71 2.77 -2.82 -0.12
N ALA A 72 3.12 -4.09 0.05
CA ALA A 72 3.52 -4.65 1.34
C ALA A 72 4.75 -3.96 1.94
N LEU A 73 5.74 -3.59 1.10
CA LEU A 73 6.92 -2.87 1.53
C LEU A 73 6.55 -1.47 2.01
N ALA A 74 5.73 -0.74 1.26
CA ALA A 74 5.26 0.59 1.66
C ALA A 74 4.48 0.53 2.97
N VAL A 75 3.59 -0.45 3.13
CA VAL A 75 2.86 -0.67 4.40
C VAL A 75 3.83 -0.92 5.55
N ALA A 76 4.82 -1.80 5.36
CA ALA A 76 5.79 -2.09 6.41
C ALA A 76 6.62 -0.85 6.78
N VAL A 77 7.11 -0.10 5.79
CA VAL A 77 7.93 1.09 6.02
C VAL A 77 7.12 2.21 6.69
N LEU A 78 5.87 2.39 6.28
CA LEU A 78 5.03 3.50 6.73
C LEU A 78 4.21 3.22 7.97
N LEU A 79 3.87 1.96 8.28
CA LEU A 79 2.99 1.65 9.41
C LEU A 79 3.71 0.96 10.58
N THR A 80 4.98 0.56 10.41
CA THR A 80 5.75 0.04 11.53
C THR A 80 5.99 1.18 12.54
N PRO A 81 5.46 1.07 13.76
CA PRO A 81 5.69 2.09 14.78
C PRO A 81 7.14 2.05 15.24
N GLY A 82 7.69 3.22 15.49
CA GLY A 82 8.98 3.45 16.12
C GLY A 82 8.89 4.67 17.03
N ASP A 83 9.96 4.93 17.77
CA ASP A 83 10.04 6.07 18.66
C ASP A 83 10.43 7.35 17.92
N THR A 84 9.91 8.46 18.42
CA THR A 84 10.38 9.80 18.02
C THR A 84 11.81 10.05 18.50
N LEU A 85 12.54 10.83 17.71
CA LEU A 85 13.93 11.22 17.98
C LEU A 85 14.11 12.02 19.28
N THR A 86 13.03 12.57 19.81
CA THR A 86 12.99 13.41 21.01
C THR A 86 12.74 12.63 22.30
N GLY A 87 12.47 11.32 22.24
CA GLY A 87 12.29 10.48 23.44
C GLY A 87 11.00 10.76 24.24
N SER A 88 10.05 11.50 23.66
CA SER A 88 8.82 11.95 24.32
C SER A 88 7.71 10.89 24.38
N GLY A 89 8.00 9.62 24.06
CA GLY A 89 6.98 8.56 23.97
C GLY A 89 5.98 8.73 22.82
N GLN A 90 6.25 9.69 21.91
CA GLN A 90 5.46 9.90 20.70
C GLN A 90 5.88 8.88 19.63
N ILE A 91 4.89 8.36 18.90
CA ILE A 91 5.04 7.32 17.88
C ILE A 91 5.36 7.99 16.54
N ALA A 92 6.38 7.49 15.85
CA ALA A 92 6.77 7.86 14.49
C ALA A 92 6.88 6.59 13.62
N PRO A 93 6.96 6.69 12.29
CA PRO A 93 7.31 5.52 11.48
C PRO A 93 8.76 5.11 11.76
N ALA A 94 9.00 3.81 11.93
CA ALA A 94 10.34 3.28 12.22
C ALA A 94 11.41 3.68 11.18
N ILE A 95 10.99 3.99 9.95
CA ILE A 95 11.89 4.49 8.90
C ILE A 95 12.55 5.82 9.27
N ALA A 96 11.91 6.66 10.08
CA ALA A 96 12.50 7.90 10.56
C ALA A 96 13.72 7.62 11.46
N GLY A 97 13.62 6.59 12.31
CA GLY A 97 14.73 6.10 13.12
C GLY A 97 15.88 5.55 12.26
N VAL A 98 15.56 4.76 11.23
CA VAL A 98 16.56 4.25 10.27
C VAL A 98 17.28 5.40 9.57
N ALA A 99 16.54 6.37 9.01
CA ALA A 99 17.09 7.51 8.30
C ALA A 99 18.02 8.34 9.22
N HIS A 100 17.56 8.61 10.44
CA HIS A 100 18.35 9.33 11.44
C HIS A 100 19.64 8.58 11.79
N SER A 101 19.57 7.29 12.08
CA SER A 101 20.75 6.49 12.41
C SER A 101 21.75 6.40 11.26
N VAL A 102 21.30 6.32 10.01
CA VAL A 102 22.17 6.37 8.82
C VAL A 102 22.87 7.72 8.72
N LEU A 103 22.13 8.83 8.88
CA LEU A 103 22.71 10.18 8.84
C LEU A 103 23.73 10.42 9.94
N MET A 104 23.53 9.83 11.12
CA MET A 104 24.45 9.90 12.26
C MET A 104 25.60 8.89 12.18
N GLY A 105 25.68 8.06 11.13
CA GLY A 105 26.69 7.01 11.00
C GLY A 105 26.57 5.88 12.05
N ASN A 106 25.42 5.78 12.73
CA ASN A 106 25.15 4.76 13.73
C ASN A 106 24.55 3.51 13.08
N THR A 107 25.41 2.65 12.53
CA THR A 107 25.00 1.41 11.86
C THR A 107 24.19 0.48 12.77
N ALA A 108 24.54 0.39 14.05
CA ALA A 108 23.82 -0.46 15.01
C ALA A 108 22.39 0.04 15.25
N GLY A 109 22.21 1.35 15.38
CA GLY A 109 20.90 1.99 15.49
C GLY A 109 20.06 1.86 14.22
N ALA A 110 20.69 1.90 13.04
CA ALA A 110 19.99 1.72 11.78
C ALA A 110 19.45 0.29 11.65
N ILE A 111 20.24 -0.71 12.05
CA ILE A 111 19.83 -2.12 12.04
C ILE A 111 18.69 -2.37 13.03
N SER A 112 18.79 -1.83 14.25
CA SER A 112 17.76 -2.02 15.28
C SER A 112 16.43 -1.40 14.87
N ALA A 113 16.45 -0.22 14.25
CA ALA A 113 15.24 0.44 13.72
C ALA A 113 14.67 -0.25 12.46
N PHE A 114 15.53 -0.91 11.66
CA PHE A 114 15.12 -1.62 10.45
C PHE A 114 14.50 -3.00 10.75
N LEU A 115 14.95 -3.67 11.82
CA LEU A 115 14.46 -4.98 12.24
C LEU A 115 12.93 -5.10 12.33
N PRO A 116 12.20 -4.20 13.04
CA PRO A 116 10.75 -4.29 13.12
C PRO A 116 10.08 -4.10 11.76
N ILE A 117 10.63 -3.25 10.89
CA ILE A 117 10.12 -3.07 9.51
C ILE A 117 10.22 -4.38 8.74
N LEU A 118 11.35 -5.08 8.85
CA LEU A 118 11.57 -6.36 8.19
C LEU A 118 10.59 -7.41 8.69
N VAL A 119 10.36 -7.49 10.00
CA VAL A 119 9.39 -8.44 10.58
C VAL A 119 7.99 -8.20 10.02
N VAL A 120 7.51 -6.95 10.05
CA VAL A 120 6.19 -6.59 9.51
C VAL A 120 6.10 -6.91 8.02
N PHE A 121 7.14 -6.57 7.25
CA PHE A 121 7.20 -6.87 5.82
C PHE A 121 7.09 -8.37 5.54
N VAL A 122 7.87 -9.19 6.24
CA VAL A 122 7.85 -10.66 6.08
C VAL A 122 6.47 -11.21 6.42
N VAL A 123 5.84 -10.78 7.51
CA VAL A 123 4.47 -11.19 7.88
C VAL A 123 3.47 -10.84 6.79
N LEU A 124 3.54 -9.63 6.23
CA LEU A 124 2.67 -9.20 5.13
C LEU A 124 2.88 -10.05 3.87
N LEU A 125 4.11 -10.44 3.55
CA LEU A 125 4.38 -11.34 2.44
C LEU A 125 3.78 -12.73 2.68
N PHE A 126 3.86 -13.27 3.90
CA PHE A 126 3.22 -14.55 4.25
C PHE A 126 1.70 -14.48 4.11
N VAL A 127 1.08 -13.44 4.67
CA VAL A 127 -0.38 -13.22 4.54
C VAL A 127 -0.76 -13.08 3.06
N GLY A 128 0.02 -12.31 2.29
CA GLY A 128 -0.18 -12.15 0.86
C GLY A 128 -0.06 -13.49 0.10
N ALA A 129 0.93 -14.31 0.43
CA ALA A 129 1.11 -15.62 -0.20
C ALA A 129 -0.04 -16.57 0.11
N ILE A 130 -0.48 -16.65 1.37
CA ILE A 130 -1.64 -17.44 1.79
C ILE A 130 -2.89 -17.00 1.03
N TRP A 131 -3.09 -15.69 0.87
CA TRP A 131 -4.22 -15.15 0.10
C TRP A 131 -4.18 -15.54 -1.38
N GLN A 132 -3.01 -15.53 -2.02
CA GLN A 132 -2.89 -15.96 -3.42
C GLN A 132 -3.22 -17.44 -3.59
N ILE A 133 -2.78 -18.30 -2.66
CA ILE A 133 -3.11 -19.73 -2.68
C ILE A 133 -4.63 -19.92 -2.53
N LEU A 134 -5.24 -19.24 -1.57
CA LEU A 134 -6.68 -19.33 -1.32
C LEU A 134 -7.49 -18.88 -2.54
N ARG A 135 -7.10 -17.78 -3.19
CA ARG A 135 -7.74 -17.34 -4.44
C ARG A 135 -7.58 -18.36 -5.56
N GLY A 136 -6.41 -18.95 -5.72
CA GLY A 136 -6.19 -20.01 -6.72
C GLY A 136 -7.14 -21.21 -6.53
N VAL A 137 -7.34 -21.65 -5.29
CA VAL A 137 -8.27 -22.74 -4.97
C VAL A 137 -9.73 -22.34 -5.27
N ILE A 138 -10.12 -21.12 -4.91
CA ILE A 138 -11.46 -20.60 -5.18
C ILE A 138 -11.73 -20.52 -6.69
N GLU A 139 -10.78 -20.00 -7.47
CA GLU A 139 -10.89 -19.89 -8.93
C GLU A 139 -11.07 -21.25 -9.60
N VAL A 140 -10.29 -22.26 -9.18
CA VAL A 140 -10.41 -23.63 -9.70
C VAL A 140 -11.76 -24.25 -9.34
N ASN A 141 -12.25 -24.03 -8.12
CA ASN A 141 -13.55 -24.56 -7.70
C ASN A 141 -14.71 -23.92 -8.45
N ILE A 142 -14.66 -22.60 -8.69
CA ILE A 142 -15.64 -21.87 -9.50
C ILE A 142 -15.61 -22.38 -10.95
N ALA A 143 -14.43 -22.60 -11.52
CA ALA A 143 -14.29 -23.16 -12.87
C ALA A 143 -14.93 -24.54 -12.98
N LYS A 144 -14.64 -25.45 -12.03
CA LYS A 144 -15.24 -26.79 -11.96
C LYS A 144 -16.76 -26.74 -11.78
N ALA A 145 -17.28 -25.83 -10.97
CA ALA A 145 -18.72 -25.65 -10.79
C ALA A 145 -19.40 -25.18 -12.09
N LYS A 146 -18.81 -24.22 -12.79
CA LYS A 146 -19.29 -23.75 -14.11
C LYS A 146 -19.27 -24.85 -15.17
N GLU A 147 -18.26 -25.71 -15.14
CA GLU A 147 -18.15 -26.84 -16.08
C GLU A 147 -19.21 -27.91 -15.79
N LYS A 148 -19.41 -28.28 -14.53
CA LYS A 148 -20.48 -29.21 -14.13
C LYS A 148 -21.87 -28.71 -14.53
N ALA A 149 -22.14 -27.42 -14.33
CA ALA A 149 -23.41 -26.81 -14.74
C ALA A 149 -23.65 -26.93 -16.25
N ARG A 150 -22.63 -26.66 -17.08
CA ARG A 150 -22.71 -26.80 -18.54
C ARG A 150 -22.96 -28.24 -18.99
N ILE A 151 -22.26 -29.20 -18.38
CA ILE A 151 -22.46 -30.63 -18.70
C ILE A 151 -23.88 -31.07 -18.34
N GLN A 152 -24.39 -30.63 -17.19
CA GLN A 152 -25.75 -30.95 -16.75
C GLN A 152 -26.81 -30.36 -17.68
N GLU A 153 -26.62 -29.12 -18.13
CA GLU A 153 -27.49 -28.47 -19.10
C GLU A 153 -27.49 -29.19 -20.46
N GLN A 154 -26.31 -29.56 -20.98
CA GLN A 154 -26.20 -30.34 -22.21
C GLN A 154 -26.90 -31.70 -22.11
N LYS A 155 -26.73 -32.42 -20.99
CA LYS A 155 -27.43 -33.69 -20.76
C LYS A 155 -28.95 -33.50 -20.76
N ARG A 156 -29.45 -32.44 -20.12
CA ARG A 156 -30.88 -32.14 -20.10
C ARG A 156 -31.44 -31.88 -21.50
N LEU A 157 -30.71 -31.11 -22.31
CA LEU A 157 -31.10 -30.84 -23.71
C LEU A 157 -31.10 -32.10 -24.58
N LEU A 158 -30.12 -32.99 -24.39
CA LEU A 158 -30.08 -34.28 -25.08
C LEU A 158 -31.25 -35.18 -24.68
N GLU A 159 -31.57 -35.28 -23.38
CA GLU A 159 -32.73 -36.04 -22.89
C GLU A 159 -34.07 -35.46 -23.41
N GLU A 160 -34.19 -34.14 -23.50
CA GLU A 160 -35.35 -33.47 -24.10
C GLU A 160 -35.45 -33.78 -25.61
N ALA A 161 -34.33 -33.76 -26.33
CA ALA A 161 -34.28 -34.09 -27.76
C ALA A 161 -34.65 -35.57 -28.04
N GLU A 162 -34.13 -36.51 -27.24
CA GLU A 162 -34.47 -37.93 -27.36
C GLU A 162 -35.95 -38.20 -27.09
N LYS A 163 -36.54 -37.57 -26.07
CA LYS A 163 -37.97 -37.68 -25.77
C LYS A 163 -38.84 -37.12 -26.89
N ASN A 164 -38.42 -36.04 -27.55
CA ASN A 164 -39.14 -35.46 -28.66
C ASN A 164 -39.03 -36.33 -29.92
N ALA A 165 -37.87 -36.95 -30.16
CA ALA A 165 -37.66 -37.87 -31.28
C ALA A 165 -38.49 -39.16 -31.16
N GLN A 166 -38.73 -39.67 -29.94
CA GLN A 166 -39.55 -40.86 -29.71
C GLN A 166 -41.07 -40.63 -29.81
N LYS A 167 -41.52 -39.36 -29.83
CA LYS A 167 -42.93 -39.00 -29.96
C LYS A 167 -43.38 -38.71 -31.39
N SER A 168 -42.44 -38.68 -32.35
CA SER A 168 -42.70 -38.53 -33.79
C SER A 168 -42.70 -39.87 -34.50
#